data_AF-A0A5P1ERX0-F1
#
_entry.id   AF-A0A5P1ERX0-F1
#
_cell.length_a   1.000
_cell.length_b   1.000
_cell.length_c   1.000
_cell.angle_alpha   90.00
_cell.angle_beta   90.00
_cell.angle_gamma   90.00
#
_symmetry.space_group_name_H-M   'P 1'
#
loop_
_entity.id
_entity.type
_entity.pdbx_description
1 polymer ?
#
loop_
_entity_poly.entity_id
_entity_poly.type
_entity_poly.pdbx_seq_one_letter_code
_entity_poly.pdbx_strand_id
1 'polypeptide(L)'
;MATAVLESDVATVCMDGSPPGYHIHHGFGSGANNWLVNLEGGGWCNNLRTCTYRKKSRRGSSYYMEKEISFTGIMSDKREENPDFYNWNRVKVRYCDGASFTGEGYNRVCMTVNLLILLDL
;
A
#
# COMPACT_ATOMS: atom_id res chain seq x y z
N MET A 1 -13.33 9.25 3.38
CA MET A 1 -12.27 8.47 4.09
C MET A 1 -12.00 7.21 3.28
N ALA A 2 -10.75 6.76 3.18
CA ALA A 2 -10.39 5.53 2.48
C ALA A 2 -10.26 4.37 3.47
N THR A 3 -10.74 3.19 3.06
CA THR A 3 -10.82 1.99 3.90
C THR A 3 -9.70 1.02 3.58
N ALA A 4 -9.12 0.39 4.61
CA ALA A 4 -8.10 -0.65 4.45
C ALA A 4 -8.68 -1.95 3.89
N VAL A 5 -7.95 -2.54 2.95
CA VAL A 5 -8.13 -3.91 2.45
C VAL A 5 -6.80 -4.65 2.64
N LEU A 6 -6.86 -5.85 3.20
CA LEU A 6 -5.71 -6.73 3.37
C LEU A 6 -5.82 -7.87 2.37
N GLU A 7 -4.72 -8.20 1.70
CA GLU A 7 -4.67 -9.30 0.74
C GLU A 7 -3.96 -10.50 1.35
N SER A 8 -4.62 -11.66 1.38
CA SER A 8 -4.09 -12.86 2.03
C SER A 8 -3.68 -13.89 0.99
N ASP A 9 -2.53 -13.68 0.36
CA ASP A 9 -1.87 -14.66 -0.49
C ASP A 9 -0.63 -15.23 0.22
N VAL A 10 -0.41 -16.53 0.13
CA VAL A 10 0.78 -17.22 0.65
C VAL A 10 2.06 -16.72 -0.04
N ALA A 11 1.94 -16.15 -1.25
CA ALA A 11 3.07 -15.67 -2.05
C ALA A 11 3.49 -14.23 -1.78
N THR A 12 2.68 -13.40 -1.09
CA THR A 12 3.00 -11.99 -0.83
C THR A 12 2.75 -11.63 0.64
N VAL A 13 3.82 -11.29 1.36
CA VAL A 13 3.75 -10.95 2.79
C VAL A 13 4.67 -9.80 3.12
N CYS A 14 4.23 -8.91 4.02
CA CYS A 14 5.06 -7.86 4.60
C CYS A 14 6.32 -8.41 5.26
N MET A 15 7.24 -7.51 5.65
CA MET A 15 8.49 -7.92 6.28
C MET A 15 8.33 -8.74 7.57
N ASP A 16 7.20 -8.73 8.25
CA ASP A 16 6.94 -9.56 9.44
C ASP A 16 6.11 -10.82 9.15
N GLY A 17 5.72 -11.06 7.89
CA GLY A 17 4.86 -12.15 7.48
C GLY A 17 3.36 -11.83 7.51
N SER A 18 2.95 -10.63 7.93
CA SER A 18 1.56 -10.18 7.85
C SER A 18 1.14 -9.95 6.39
N PRO A 19 -0.16 -10.04 6.07
CA PRO A 19 -0.64 -9.77 4.71
C PRO A 19 -0.35 -8.32 4.31
N PRO A 20 0.04 -8.04 3.05
CA PRO A 20 0.09 -6.68 2.54
C PRO A 20 -1.32 -6.07 2.50
N GLY A 21 -1.39 -4.76 2.28
CA GLY A 21 -2.66 -4.07 2.20
C GLY A 21 -2.63 -2.76 1.45
N TYR A 22 -3.81 -2.26 1.14
CA TYR A 22 -4.02 -0.97 0.51
C TYR A 22 -5.22 -0.27 1.12
N HIS A 23 -5.29 1.04 0.97
CA HIS A 23 -6.50 1.81 1.26
C HIS A 23 -7.18 2.16 -0.04
N ILE A 24 -8.50 1.98 -0.12
CA ILE A 24 -9.28 2.30 -1.30
C ILE A 24 -10.40 3.30 -0.98
N HIS A 25 -10.61 4.23 -1.92
CA HIS A 25 -11.82 5.02 -2.00
C HIS A 25 -12.39 4.84 -3.41
N HIS A 26 -13.59 4.27 -3.48
CA HIS A 26 -14.25 4.00 -4.76
C HIS A 26 -14.58 5.29 -5.52
N GLY A 27 -14.44 5.22 -6.83
CA GLY A 27 -14.81 6.29 -7.76
C GLY A 27 -16.32 6.31 -8.02
N PHE A 28 -16.77 7.32 -8.75
CA PHE A 28 -18.18 7.51 -9.09
C PHE A 28 -18.36 8.25 -10.43
N GLY A 29 -19.54 8.13 -11.02
CA GLY A 29 -19.88 8.79 -12.28
C GLY A 29 -18.91 8.40 -13.42
N SER A 30 -18.43 9.39 -14.16
CA SER A 30 -17.48 9.17 -15.27
C SER A 30 -16.11 8.64 -14.85
N GLY A 31 -15.74 8.77 -13.57
CA GLY A 31 -14.48 8.27 -13.02
C GLY A 31 -14.56 6.85 -12.47
N ALA A 32 -15.74 6.22 -12.44
CA ALA A 32 -15.95 4.91 -11.81
C ALA A 32 -15.12 3.77 -12.42
N ASN A 33 -14.63 3.92 -13.66
CA ASN A 33 -13.79 2.94 -14.34
C ASN A 33 -12.33 3.40 -14.48
N ASN A 34 -11.97 4.54 -13.90
CA ASN A 34 -10.60 5.06 -13.94
C ASN A 34 -9.93 4.86 -12.57
N TRP A 35 -8.61 4.71 -12.58
CA TRP A 35 -7.84 4.30 -11.41
C TRP A 35 -6.62 5.20 -11.20
N LEU A 36 -6.46 5.69 -9.97
CA LEU A 36 -5.27 6.36 -9.47
C LEU A 36 -4.63 5.48 -8.38
N VAL A 37 -3.46 4.94 -8.68
CA VAL A 37 -2.69 4.08 -7.78
C VAL A 37 -1.51 4.86 -7.23
N ASN A 38 -1.51 5.12 -5.92
CA ASN A 38 -0.44 5.79 -5.20
C ASN A 38 0.35 4.78 -4.37
N LEU A 39 1.66 4.75 -4.55
CA LEU A 39 2.57 3.95 -3.74
C LEU A 39 3.02 4.75 -2.52
N GLU A 40 2.76 4.23 -1.32
CA GLU A 40 3.22 4.88 -0.09
C GLU A 40 4.76 4.93 -0.03
N GLY A 41 5.32 6.10 0.27
CA GLY A 41 6.75 6.25 0.50
C GLY A 41 7.19 5.87 1.92
N GLY A 42 8.50 5.84 2.17
CA GLY A 42 9.00 5.68 3.54
C GLY A 42 10.45 5.27 3.70
N GLY A 43 11.27 5.40 2.65
CA GLY A 43 12.67 4.96 2.62
C GLY A 43 12.80 3.44 2.73
N TRP A 44 14.02 2.93 2.72
CA TRP A 44 14.32 1.50 2.84
C TRP A 44 15.12 1.22 4.12
N CYS A 45 15.24 -0.04 4.49
CA CYS A 45 16.25 -0.47 5.46
C CYS A 45 17.47 -1.02 4.70
N ASN A 46 18.66 -0.85 5.26
CA ASN A 46 19.93 -1.14 4.56
C ASN A 46 20.82 -2.15 5.29
N ASN A 47 20.40 -2.67 6.44
CA ASN A 47 21.10 -3.73 7.16
C ASN A 47 20.13 -4.50 8.08
N LEU A 48 20.58 -5.65 8.58
CA LEU A 48 19.76 -6.54 9.42
C LEU A 48 19.16 -5.82 10.63
N ARG A 49 19.93 -4.94 11.28
CA ARG A 49 19.47 -4.21 12.47
C ARG A 49 18.36 -3.22 12.14
N THR A 50 18.54 -2.40 11.10
CA THR A 50 17.53 -1.42 10.67
C THR A 50 16.27 -2.10 10.15
N CYS A 51 16.41 -3.20 9.41
CA CYS A 51 15.27 -3.99 8.93
C CYS A 51 14.50 -4.67 10.08
N THR A 52 15.19 -5.22 11.08
CA THR A 52 14.55 -5.87 12.23
C THR A 52 13.75 -4.88 13.07
N TYR A 53 14.25 -3.66 13.26
CA TYR A 53 13.48 -2.60 13.92
C TYR A 53 12.25 -2.22 13.08
N ARG A 54 12.43 -2.05 11.77
CA ARG A 54 11.36 -1.61 10.86
C ARG A 54 10.19 -2.60 10.77
N LYS A 55 10.45 -3.90 10.85
CA LYS A 55 9.42 -4.97 10.92
C LYS A 55 8.37 -4.74 12.01
N LYS A 56 8.75 -4.09 13.11
CA LYS A 56 7.85 -3.82 14.26
C LYS A 56 7.11 -2.49 14.13
N SER A 57 6.85 -2.04 12.90
CA SER A 57 6.21 -0.75 12.62
C SER A 57 5.19 -0.88 11.49
N ARG A 58 4.36 0.15 11.29
CA ARG A 58 3.40 0.24 10.17
C ARG A 58 4.02 0.13 8.77
N ARG A 59 5.36 0.24 8.68
CA ARG A 59 6.15 0.17 7.45
C ARG A 59 6.86 -1.17 7.24
N GLY A 60 6.57 -2.15 8.09
CA GLY A 60 7.07 -3.52 7.97
C GLY A 60 6.03 -4.57 8.37
N SER A 61 4.83 -4.15 8.78
CA SER A 61 3.76 -5.01 9.26
C SER A 61 2.41 -4.31 9.11
N SER A 62 1.42 -5.00 8.55
CA SER A 62 0.06 -4.50 8.39
C SER A 62 -0.73 -4.47 9.70
N TYR A 63 -0.30 -5.21 10.73
CA TYR A 63 -0.92 -5.17 12.05
C TYR A 63 -0.84 -3.80 12.73
N TYR A 64 0.10 -2.95 12.30
CA TYR A 64 0.26 -1.58 12.81
C TYR A 64 -0.25 -0.51 11.84
N MET A 65 -0.91 -0.90 10.74
CA MET A 65 -1.49 0.06 9.81
C MET A 65 -2.85 0.57 10.30
N GLU A 66 -3.14 1.82 9.97
CA GLU A 66 -4.43 2.44 10.23
C GLU A 66 -5.52 1.75 9.39
N LYS A 67 -6.68 1.50 9.99
CA LYS A 67 -7.83 0.91 9.28
C LYS A 67 -8.48 1.89 8.29
N GLU A 68 -8.41 3.18 8.60
CA GLU A 68 -8.93 4.24 7.75
C GLU A 68 -7.93 5.38 7.69
N ILE A 69 -7.83 6.01 6.52
CA ILE A 69 -6.99 7.19 6.32
C ILE A 69 -7.72 8.25 5.50
N SER A 70 -7.41 9.52 5.79
CA SER A 70 -7.84 10.63 4.96
C SER A 70 -6.98 10.70 3.70
N PHE A 71 -7.62 10.70 2.54
CA PHE A 71 -6.95 11.05 1.29
C PHE A 71 -6.98 12.57 1.09
N THR A 72 -5.86 13.14 0.65
CA THR A 72 -5.65 14.57 0.46
C THR A 72 -4.83 14.82 -0.81
N GLY A 73 -4.80 16.08 -1.28
CA GLY A 73 -4.07 16.45 -2.50
C GLY A 73 -4.60 15.68 -3.72
N ILE A 74 -3.70 15.10 -4.53
CA ILE A 74 -4.08 14.31 -5.72
C ILE A 74 -4.95 13.08 -5.41
N MET A 75 -5.01 12.64 -4.15
CA MET A 75 -5.88 11.53 -3.72
C MET A 75 -7.23 12.03 -3.16
N SER A 76 -7.41 13.33 -2.97
CA SER A 76 -8.62 13.92 -2.39
C SER A 76 -9.86 13.65 -3.24
N ASP A 77 -11.01 13.54 -2.59
CA ASP A 77 -12.36 13.45 -3.18
C ASP A 77 -13.05 14.79 -3.39
N LYS A 78 -12.39 15.86 -2.97
CA LYS A 78 -12.83 17.22 -3.24
C LYS A 78 -12.27 17.71 -4.56
N ARG A 79 -13.15 18.19 -5.43
CA ARG A 79 -12.78 18.71 -6.75
C ARG A 79 -11.88 19.96 -6.66
N GLU A 80 -11.99 20.71 -5.57
CA GLU A 80 -11.18 21.91 -5.31
C GLU A 80 -9.71 21.55 -5.02
N GLU A 81 -9.46 20.37 -4.46
CA GLU A 81 -8.12 19.85 -4.15
C GLU A 81 -7.57 18.94 -5.28
N ASN A 82 -8.47 18.27 -6.01
CA ASN A 82 -8.14 17.27 -7.03
C ASN A 82 -9.07 17.39 -8.26
N PRO A 83 -8.97 18.47 -9.06
CA PRO A 83 -9.93 18.75 -10.11
C PRO A 83 -10.02 17.66 -11.18
N ASP A 84 -8.94 16.92 -11.38
CA ASP A 84 -8.79 15.94 -12.47
C ASP A 84 -9.25 14.52 -12.07
N PHE A 85 -8.99 14.10 -10.82
CA PHE A 85 -9.16 12.70 -10.38
C PHE A 85 -10.12 12.52 -9.19
N TYR A 86 -10.83 13.58 -8.75
CA TYR A 86 -11.69 13.52 -7.55
C TYR A 86 -12.81 12.46 -7.60
N ASN A 87 -13.19 11.98 -8.78
CA ASN A 87 -14.21 10.95 -8.95
C ASN A 87 -13.67 9.61 -9.44
N TRP A 88 -12.34 9.43 -9.50
CA TRP A 88 -11.69 8.16 -9.87
C TRP A 88 -11.66 7.19 -8.69
N ASN A 89 -11.49 5.89 -8.97
CA ASN A 89 -11.06 4.95 -7.93
C ASN A 89 -9.65 5.33 -7.50
N ARG A 90 -9.44 5.50 -6.20
CA ARG A 90 -8.15 5.90 -5.66
C ARG A 90 -7.68 4.87 -4.69
N VAL A 91 -6.49 4.36 -4.94
CA VAL A 91 -5.88 3.29 -4.16
C VAL A 91 -4.54 3.78 -3.64
N LYS A 92 -4.31 3.67 -2.33
CA LYS A 92 -2.99 3.84 -1.73
C LYS A 92 -2.45 2.49 -1.30
N VAL A 93 -1.48 1.99 -2.03
CA VAL A 93 -0.75 0.76 -1.68
C VAL A 93 0.11 1.07 -0.45
N ARG A 94 -0.08 0.30 0.61
CA ARG A 94 0.67 0.50 1.86
C ARG A 94 2.04 -0.16 1.77
N TYR A 95 3.04 0.56 2.23
CA TYR A 95 4.43 0.18 2.06
C TYR A 95 4.91 -0.67 3.25
N CYS A 96 5.21 -1.94 3.01
CA CYS A 96 5.64 -2.87 4.07
C CYS A 96 6.70 -3.91 3.67
N ASP A 97 7.30 -3.80 2.49
CA ASP A 97 8.39 -4.67 2.00
C ASP A 97 9.79 -4.18 2.45
N GLY A 98 9.94 -2.87 2.71
CA GLY A 98 11.19 -2.26 3.17
C GLY A 98 12.28 -2.14 2.09
N ALA A 99 11.93 -2.45 0.84
CA ALA A 99 12.82 -2.48 -0.32
C ALA A 99 12.30 -1.58 -1.46
N SER A 100 11.56 -0.51 -1.14
CA SER A 100 11.06 0.47 -2.12
C SER A 100 10.27 -0.15 -3.29
N PHE A 101 9.51 -1.22 -3.04
CA PHE A 101 8.76 -1.97 -4.05
C PHE A 101 9.62 -2.68 -5.11
N THR A 102 10.94 -2.84 -4.87
CA THR A 102 11.85 -3.54 -5.78
C THR A 102 12.20 -4.96 -5.31
N GLY A 103 11.45 -5.49 -4.33
CA GLY A 103 11.65 -6.83 -3.79
C GLY A 103 11.18 -7.94 -4.73
N GLU A 104 11.98 -8.99 -4.88
CA GLU A 104 11.74 -10.04 -5.89
C GLU A 104 11.82 -11.48 -5.35
N GLY A 105 11.71 -11.70 -4.02
CA GLY A 105 11.88 -13.06 -3.46
C GLY A 105 11.11 -13.38 -2.18
N TYR A 106 10.35 -14.48 -2.22
CA TYR A 106 10.00 -15.25 -1.02
C TYR A 106 11.24 -16.05 -0.58
N ASN A 107 12.03 -15.49 0.34
CA ASN A 107 13.05 -16.25 1.05
C ASN A 107 12.66 -16.33 2.52
N ARG A 108 12.49 -17.54 3.08
CA ARG A 108 12.11 -17.74 4.50
C ARG A 108 13.08 -17.06 5.49
N VAL A 109 14.28 -16.66 5.03
CA VAL A 109 15.32 -15.98 5.81
C VAL A 109 15.38 -14.46 5.53
N CYS A 110 14.87 -13.98 4.39
CA CYS A 110 14.88 -12.56 4.02
C CYS A 110 13.54 -12.19 3.38
N MET A 111 12.66 -11.54 4.15
CA MET A 111 11.33 -11.15 3.68
C MET A 111 11.44 -10.08 2.61
N THR A 112 10.84 -10.30 1.44
CA THR A 112 10.51 -9.21 0.52
C THR A 112 9.28 -9.58 -0.31
N VAL A 113 8.32 -8.66 -0.41
CA VAL A 113 7.02 -8.85 -1.06
C VAL A 113 7.19 -8.69 -2.57
N ASN A 114 6.53 -9.56 -3.35
CA ASN A 114 6.39 -9.42 -4.79
C ASN A 114 5.48 -8.22 -5.13
N LEU A 115 5.90 -7.34 -6.04
CA LEU A 115 5.06 -6.29 -6.63
C LEU A 115 4.17 -6.88 -7.74
N LEU A 116 3.36 -7.88 -7.39
CA LEU A 116 2.24 -8.32 -8.20
C LEU A 116 0.99 -8.02 -7.39
N ILE A 117 0.65 -6.74 -7.31
CA ILE A 117 -0.74 -6.36 -7.07
C ILE A 117 -1.41 -6.68 -8.40
N LEU A 118 -1.87 -7.92 -8.54
CA LEU A 118 -2.96 -8.23 -9.45
C LEU A 118 -4.14 -7.39 -8.92
N LEU A 119 -4.22 -6.15 -9.38
CA LEU A 119 -5.50 -5.47 -9.45
C LEU A 119 -6.27 -6.32 -10.46
N ASP A 120 -7.00 -7.32 -9.97
CA ASP A 120 -8.06 -7.96 -10.73
C ASP A 120 -9.09 -6.85 -11.03
N LEU A 121 -8.82 -6.11 -12.12
CA LEU A 121 -9.69 -5.13 -12.77
C LEU A 121 -10.78 -5.85 -13.55
#